data_AF-A0A2N3J343-F1
#
_entry.id   AF-A0A2N3J343-F1
#
_cell.length_a   1.000
_cell.length_b   1.000
_cell.length_c   1.000
_cell.angle_alpha   90.00
_cell.angle_beta   90.00
_cell.angle_gamma   90.00
#
_symmetry.space_group_name_H-M   'P 1'
#
loop_
_entity.id
_entity.type
_entity.pdbx_description
1 polymer ?
#
loop_
_entity_poly.entity_id
_entity_poly.type
_entity_poly.pdbx_seq_one_letter_code
_entity_poly.pdbx_strand_id
1 'polypeptide(L)'
;MSAREGCAFDAADGLAWHLLTCEAVTTSEQASEIIGDDERRWLIEDLSQNLKSAGTRVEGVRMQSRENLTWMSVILAFIAARLLPLRCIKKEPSAAGESCETPLGTQSWKLL
;
A
#
# COMPACT_ATOMS: atom_id res chain seq x y z
N MET A 1 -10.89 19.87 14.04
CA MET A 1 -12.28 19.38 13.87
C MET A 1 -12.27 17.91 14.23
N SER A 2 -13.04 17.46 15.23
CA SER A 2 -13.05 16.07 15.70
C SER A 2 -14.24 15.36 15.06
N ALA A 3 -13.99 14.46 14.11
CA ALA A 3 -15.02 13.54 13.63
C ALA A 3 -15.19 12.44 14.69
N ARG A 4 -16.41 12.27 15.19
CA ARG A 4 -16.82 11.15 16.05
C ARG A 4 -18.05 10.52 15.40
N GLU A 5 -17.89 9.34 14.82
CA GLU A 5 -19.04 8.51 14.46
C GLU A 5 -19.63 7.90 15.73
N GLY A 6 -20.92 8.14 15.94
CA GLY A 6 -21.67 7.62 17.06
C GLY A 6 -22.30 6.27 16.72
N CYS A 7 -21.76 5.20 17.30
CA CYS A 7 -22.57 4.08 17.78
C CYS A 7 -21.86 3.49 19.00
N ALA A 8 -22.59 3.32 20.09
CA ALA A 8 -22.06 2.98 21.41
C ALA A 8 -21.33 1.63 21.42
N PHE A 9 -20.01 1.68 21.50
CA PHE A 9 -19.14 0.61 21.97
C PHE A 9 -18.27 1.23 23.07
N ASP A 10 -18.00 0.49 24.15
CA ASP A 10 -17.36 1.00 25.38
C ASP A 10 -16.33 2.11 25.11
N ALA A 11 -16.60 3.30 25.64
CA ALA A 11 -15.98 4.57 25.26
C ALA A 11 -14.50 4.74 25.65
N ALA A 12 -13.80 3.65 25.99
CA ALA A 12 -12.39 3.66 26.37
C ALA A 12 -11.42 3.43 25.18
N ASP A 13 -11.82 2.68 24.14
CA ASP A 13 -10.95 2.26 23.03
C ASP A 13 -11.56 2.51 21.62
N GLY A 14 -12.30 3.61 21.46
CA GLY A 14 -12.79 4.01 20.14
C GLY A 14 -11.66 4.50 19.24
N LEU A 15 -11.68 4.14 17.95
CA LEU A 15 -10.76 4.70 16.95
C LEU A 15 -10.93 6.22 16.90
N ALA A 16 -9.91 6.96 17.32
CA ALA A 16 -9.92 8.41 17.34
C ALA A 16 -8.70 8.95 16.58
N TRP A 17 -8.94 9.60 15.43
CA TRP A 17 -7.90 10.20 14.62
C TRP A 17 -7.91 11.72 14.76
N HIS A 18 -6.74 12.29 15.00
CA HIS A 18 -6.48 13.71 14.96
C HIS A 18 -5.50 14.00 13.82
N LEU A 19 -6.06 14.28 12.65
CA LEU A 19 -5.29 14.54 11.44
C LEU A 19 -4.99 16.03 11.31
N LEU A 20 -3.73 16.36 11.08
CA LEU A 20 -3.27 17.70 10.75
C LEU A 20 -2.95 17.72 9.26
N THR A 21 -3.61 18.60 8.51
CA THR A 21 -3.41 18.74 7.06
C THR A 21 -3.19 20.19 6.66
N CYS A 22 -2.53 20.39 5.53
CA CYS A 22 -2.43 21.67 4.85
C CYS A 22 -3.61 21.90 3.87
N GLU A 23 -4.42 20.88 3.62
CA GLU A 23 -5.57 20.95 2.74
C GLU A 23 -6.75 21.68 3.40
N ALA A 24 -7.60 22.31 2.59
CA ALA A 24 -8.75 23.04 3.10
C ALA A 24 -9.81 22.06 3.63
N VAL A 25 -10.33 22.32 4.83
CA VAL A 25 -11.37 21.49 5.47
C VAL A 25 -12.53 22.38 5.90
N THR A 26 -13.29 22.87 4.93
CA THR A 26 -14.47 23.70 5.17
C THR A 26 -15.77 22.93 4.97
N THR A 27 -15.75 21.77 4.29
CA THR A 27 -16.93 20.90 4.10
C THR A 27 -16.70 19.48 4.61
N SER A 28 -17.79 18.73 4.81
CA SER A 28 -17.72 17.31 5.18
C SER A 28 -17.05 16.47 4.11
N GLU A 29 -17.28 16.77 2.85
CA GLU A 29 -16.73 16.03 1.71
C GLU A 29 -15.20 16.14 1.71
N GLN A 30 -14.67 17.35 1.94
CA GLN A 30 -13.23 17.57 2.06
C GLN A 30 -12.63 16.81 3.25
N ALA A 31 -13.33 16.78 4.39
CA ALA A 31 -12.87 16.02 5.55
C ALA A 31 -12.85 14.50 5.26
N SER A 32 -13.84 13.99 4.54
CA SER A 32 -13.91 12.58 4.13
C SER A 32 -12.82 12.21 3.12
N GLU A 33 -12.45 13.09 2.20
CA GLU A 33 -11.33 12.88 1.28
C GLU A 33 -10.01 12.69 2.05
N ILE A 34 -9.73 13.58 3.02
CA ILE A 34 -8.53 13.50 3.86
C ILE A 34 -8.50 12.20 4.68
N ILE A 35 -9.63 11.80 5.24
CA ILE A 35 -9.74 10.53 5.95
C ILE A 35 -9.42 9.38 5.00
N GLY A 36 -9.99 9.38 3.79
CA GLY A 36 -9.73 8.36 2.77
C GLY A 36 -8.27 8.31 2.32
N ASP A 37 -7.57 9.45 2.26
CA ASP A 37 -6.13 9.51 2.02
C ASP A 37 -5.32 8.88 3.16
N ASP A 38 -5.70 9.15 4.41
CA ASP A 38 -5.01 8.62 5.57
C ASP A 38 -5.30 7.12 5.79
N GLU A 39 -6.46 6.63 5.36
CA GLU A 39 -6.75 5.20 5.24
C GLU A 39 -5.82 4.52 4.23
N ARG A 40 -5.53 5.19 3.11
CA ARG A 40 -4.56 4.70 2.10
C ARG A 40 -3.12 4.69 2.61
N ARG A 41 -2.79 5.36 3.72
CA ARG A 41 -1.45 5.32 4.33
C ARG A 41 -0.95 3.90 4.56
N TRP A 42 -1.85 2.97 4.88
CA TRP A 42 -1.52 1.55 5.07
C TRP A 42 -0.87 0.86 3.84
N LEU A 43 -0.99 1.43 2.64
CA LEU A 43 -0.34 0.91 1.43
C LEU A 43 1.19 0.82 1.59
N ILE A 44 1.80 1.73 2.35
CA ILE A 44 3.25 1.68 2.61
C ILE A 44 3.64 0.48 3.50
N GLU A 45 2.74 0.09 4.41
CA GLU A 45 2.92 -1.06 5.30
C GLU A 45 2.77 -2.36 4.52
N ASP A 46 1.79 -2.45 3.60
CA ASP A 46 1.68 -3.61 2.72
C ASP A 46 2.86 -3.71 1.74
N LEU A 47 3.38 -2.59 1.23
CA LEU A 47 4.63 -2.58 0.46
C LEU A 47 5.81 -3.12 1.29
N SER A 48 5.93 -2.66 2.54
CA SER A 48 6.97 -3.11 3.46
C SER A 48 6.86 -4.61 3.76
N GLN A 49 5.64 -5.13 3.92
CA GLN A 49 5.37 -6.56 4.09
C GLN A 49 5.70 -7.35 2.82
N ASN A 50 5.33 -6.85 1.64
CA ASN A 50 5.67 -7.46 0.35
C ASN A 50 7.18 -7.54 0.14
N LEU A 51 7.92 -6.49 0.53
CA LEU A 51 9.37 -6.48 0.44
C LEU A 51 10.01 -7.51 1.39
N LYS A 52 9.54 -7.60 2.63
CA LYS A 52 10.17 -8.44 3.66
C LYS A 52 9.82 -9.92 3.57
N SER A 53 8.55 -10.27 3.30
CA SER A 53 8.07 -11.64 3.49
C SER A 53 7.08 -12.13 2.43
N ALA A 54 6.09 -11.31 2.06
CA ALA A 54 4.98 -11.75 1.21
C ALA A 54 5.32 -11.78 -0.29
N GLY A 55 6.32 -11.01 -0.74
CA GLY A 55 6.73 -10.91 -2.14
C GLY A 55 8.19 -11.30 -2.35
N THR A 56 9.11 -10.35 -2.17
CA THR A 56 10.50 -10.50 -2.63
C THR A 56 11.47 -11.05 -1.59
N ARG A 57 11.03 -11.16 -0.32
CA ARG A 57 11.78 -11.78 0.78
C ARG A 57 13.19 -11.20 0.97
N VAL A 58 13.32 -9.88 0.99
CA VAL A 58 14.62 -9.18 1.04
C VAL A 58 15.51 -9.61 2.22
N GLU A 59 14.91 -9.94 3.37
CA GLU A 59 15.63 -10.37 4.60
C GLU A 59 16.24 -11.79 4.46
N GLY A 60 15.80 -12.55 3.45
CA GLY A 60 16.34 -13.86 3.10
C GLY A 60 17.60 -13.81 2.25
N VAL A 61 17.96 -12.65 1.71
CA VAL A 61 19.13 -12.51 0.84
C VAL A 61 20.43 -12.68 1.66
N ARG A 62 21.44 -13.33 1.07
CA ARG A 62 22.74 -13.62 1.71
C ARG A 62 23.91 -13.05 0.89
N MET A 63 23.91 -11.74 0.66
CA MET A 63 25.01 -11.07 -0.04
C MET A 63 26.27 -11.02 0.83
N GLN A 64 27.43 -11.20 0.22
CA GLN A 64 28.72 -11.26 0.91
C GLN A 64 29.35 -9.88 1.19
N SER A 65 28.78 -8.81 0.64
CA SER A 65 29.19 -7.44 0.90
C SER A 65 28.00 -6.56 1.22
N ARG A 66 28.23 -5.52 2.04
CA ARG A 66 27.22 -4.49 2.34
C ARG A 66 26.70 -3.83 1.08
N GLU A 67 27.59 -3.53 0.14
CA GLU A 67 27.23 -2.87 -1.11
C GLU A 67 26.30 -3.74 -1.95
N ASN A 68 26.63 -5.02 -2.13
CA ASN A 68 25.79 -5.95 -2.87
C ASN A 68 24.43 -6.15 -2.17
N LEU A 69 24.41 -6.17 -0.83
CA LEU A 69 23.16 -6.23 -0.06
C LEU A 69 22.28 -5.00 -0.36
N THR A 70 22.85 -3.80 -0.37
CA THR A 70 22.13 -2.56 -0.68
C THR A 70 21.59 -2.58 -2.11
N TRP A 71 22.43 -2.91 -3.10
CA TRP A 71 22.01 -3.00 -4.50
C TRP A 71 20.85 -3.98 -4.69
N MET A 72 20.97 -5.17 -4.11
CA MET A 72 19.93 -6.18 -4.20
C MET A 72 18.66 -5.77 -3.49
N SER A 73 18.75 -5.09 -2.35
CA SER A 73 17.59 -4.56 -1.64
C SER A 73 16.82 -3.54 -2.48
N VAL A 74 17.54 -2.67 -3.21
CA VAL A 74 16.92 -1.70 -4.13
C VAL A 74 16.20 -2.40 -5.28
N ILE A 75 16.83 -3.39 -5.92
CA ILE A 75 16.21 -4.16 -7.01
C ILE A 75 14.94 -4.86 -6.51
N LEU A 76 15.01 -5.53 -5.35
CA LEU A 76 13.87 -6.22 -4.76
C LEU A 76 12.75 -5.28 -4.30
N ALA A 77 13.06 -4.03 -3.95
CA ALA A 77 12.04 -3.02 -3.64
C ALA A 77 11.20 -2.65 -4.87
N PHE A 78 11.82 -2.46 -6.04
CA PHE A 78 11.09 -2.21 -7.28
C PHE A 78 10.22 -3.40 -7.69
N ILE A 79 10.74 -4.63 -7.54
CA ILE A 79 9.96 -5.84 -7.83
C ILE A 79 8.77 -5.95 -6.86
N ALA A 80 8.96 -5.71 -5.56
CA ALA A 80 7.88 -5.73 -4.57
C ALA A 80 6.78 -4.71 -4.90
N ALA A 81 7.15 -3.51 -5.35
CA ALA A 81 6.20 -2.48 -5.76
C ALA A 81 5.36 -2.89 -6.99
N ARG A 82 5.93 -3.68 -7.92
CA ARG A 82 5.19 -4.21 -9.08
C ARG A 82 4.28 -5.38 -8.73
N LEU A 83 4.63 -6.17 -7.72
CA LEU A 83 3.80 -7.28 -7.23
C LEU A 83 2.56 -6.79 -6.48
N LEU A 84 2.63 -5.62 -5.83
CA LEU A 84 1.55 -5.08 -5.02
C LEU A 84 0.23 -4.89 -5.82
N PRO A 85 0.18 -4.17 -6.96
CA PRO A 85 -1.04 -4.03 -7.77
C PRO A 85 -1.62 -5.36 -8.24
N LEU A 86 -0.77 -6.34 -8.59
CA LEU A 86 -1.22 -7.67 -9.01
C LEU A 86 -2.01 -8.39 -7.89
N ARG A 87 -1.64 -8.16 -6.63
CA ARG A 87 -2.40 -8.68 -5.48
C ARG A 87 -3.71 -7.93 -5.27
N CYS A 88 -3.76 -6.63 -5.59
CA CYS A 88 -4.96 -5.81 -5.48
C CYS A 88 -5.99 -6.16 -6.56
N ILE A 89 -5.56 -6.36 -7.82
CA ILE A 89 -6.44 -6.77 -8.93
C ILE A 89 -7.20 -8.07 -8.60
N LYS A 90 -6.56 -9.01 -7.89
CA LYS A 90 -7.22 -10.24 -7.44
C LYS A 90 -8.33 -10.00 -6.42
N LYS A 91 -8.24 -8.93 -5.62
CA LYS A 91 -9.19 -8.61 -4.55
C LYS A 91 -10.35 -7.74 -5.04
N GLU A 92 -10.13 -6.92 -6.06
CA GLU A 92 -11.14 -6.00 -6.60
C GLU A 92 -11.93 -6.64 -7.75
N PRO A 93 -13.24 -6.94 -7.57
CA PRO A 93 -14.06 -7.53 -8.64
C PRO A 93 -14.29 -6.55 -9.80
N SER A 94 -14.12 -5.25 -9.59
CA SER A 94 -14.19 -4.19 -10.62
C SER A 94 -12.99 -4.21 -11.58
N ALA A 95 -11.85 -4.77 -11.15
CA ALA A 95 -10.64 -4.91 -11.96
C ALA A 95 -10.65 -6.20 -12.82
N ALA A 96 -11.73 -6.99 -12.77
CA ALA A 96 -11.87 -8.22 -13.55
C ALA A 96 -11.94 -7.88 -15.06
N GLY A 97 -10.84 -8.10 -15.76
CA GLY A 97 -10.70 -7.82 -17.20
C GLY A 97 -9.63 -6.80 -17.55
N GLU A 98 -8.95 -6.20 -16.56
CA GLU A 98 -7.82 -5.31 -16.84
C GLU A 98 -6.62 -6.07 -17.40
N SER A 99 -6.00 -5.50 -18.44
CA SER A 99 -4.79 -6.06 -19.04
C SER A 99 -3.62 -5.96 -18.06
N CYS A 100 -2.94 -7.07 -17.83
CA CYS A 100 -1.73 -7.11 -17.00
C CYS A 100 -0.50 -6.55 -17.74
N GLU A 101 -0.65 -6.01 -18.95
CA GLU A 101 0.43 -5.31 -19.65
C GLU A 101 0.92 -4.07 -18.90
N THR A 102 0.05 -3.39 -18.14
CA THR A 102 0.45 -2.22 -17.34
C THR A 102 1.41 -2.60 -16.19
N PRO A 103 1.08 -3.56 -15.32
CA PRO A 103 1.99 -3.96 -14.24
C PRO A 103 3.21 -4.78 -14.71
N LEU A 104 3.04 -5.69 -15.68
CA LEU A 104 4.08 -6.65 -16.10
C LEU A 104 4.89 -6.20 -17.33
N GLY A 105 4.34 -5.33 -18.17
CA GLY A 105 4.88 -5.04 -19.49
C GLY A 105 4.48 -6.10 -20.54
N THR A 106 4.46 -5.70 -21.81
CA THR A 106 3.96 -6.52 -22.91
C THR A 106 4.71 -7.84 -23.10
N GLN A 107 6.04 -7.85 -22.95
CA GLN A 107 6.82 -9.07 -23.12
C GLN A 107 6.57 -10.08 -21.98
N SER A 108 6.69 -9.64 -20.73
CA SER A 108 6.45 -10.51 -19.58
C SER A 108 5.02 -11.03 -19.52
N TRP A 109 4.04 -10.22 -19.93
CA TRP A 109 2.65 -10.66 -20.02
C TRP A 109 2.43 -11.72 -21.11
N LYS A 110 3.04 -11.58 -22.29
CA LYS A 110 2.91 -12.55 -23.38
C LYS A 110 3.69 -13.85 -23.16
N LEU A 111 4.65 -13.85 -22.23
CA LEU A 111 5.48 -15.01 -21.89
C LEU A 111 4.92 -15.86 -20.76
N LEU A 112 3.99 -15.32 -19.96
CA LEU A 112 3.26 -16.02 -18.90
C LEU A 112 2.02 -16.72 -19.46
#